data_AF-A0A957E9P9-F1
#
_entry.id   AF-A0A957E9P9-F1
#
_cell.length_a   1.000
_cell.length_b   1.000
_cell.length_c   1.000
_cell.angle_alpha   90.00
_cell.angle_beta   90.00
_cell.angle_gamma   90.00
#
_symmetry.space_group_name_H-M   'P 1'
#
loop_
_entity.id
_entity.type
_entity.pdbx_description
1 polymer ?
#
loop_
_entity_poly.entity_id
_entity_poly.type
_entity_poly.pdbx_seq_one_letter_code
_entity_poly.pdbx_strand_id
1 'polypeptide(L)' 'MAIEAETYRSFLLRLWQIEQNGACTWRCSLEETGVGERQNFASLAELMVYLTTITTQGDHPSAGWAISLGDEQTR' A
#
# COMPACT_ATOMS: atom_id res chain seq x y z
N MET A 1 7.93 24.19 -24.33
CA MET A 1 7.05 24.40 -23.17
C MET A 1 6.74 23.01 -22.63
N ALA A 2 7.61 22.49 -21.76
CA ALA A 2 7.41 21.16 -21.18
C ALA A 2 6.29 21.32 -20.17
N ILE A 3 5.16 20.67 -20.41
CA ILE A 3 4.23 20.37 -19.33
C ILE A 3 5.01 19.42 -18.42
N GLU A 4 5.53 19.93 -17.30
CA GLU A 4 5.90 19.06 -16.20
C GLU A 4 4.61 18.34 -15.84
N ALA A 5 4.45 17.13 -16.35
CA ALA A 5 3.39 16.25 -15.90
C ALA A 5 3.78 15.86 -14.48
N GLU A 6 3.50 16.76 -13.53
CA GLU A 6 3.45 16.47 -12.11
C GLU A 6 2.76 15.11 -12.00
N THR A 7 3.50 14.09 -11.59
CA THR A 7 3.02 12.71 -11.62
C THR A 7 1.95 12.57 -10.55
N TYR A 8 0.74 12.98 -10.90
CA TYR A 8 -0.39 13.07 -10.00
C TYR A 8 -1.02 11.68 -9.87
N ARG A 9 -0.96 11.13 -8.65
CA ARG A 9 -1.55 9.84 -8.31
C ARG A 9 -2.65 10.05 -7.28
N SER A 10 -3.84 9.59 -7.62
CA SER A 10 -4.99 9.56 -6.71
C SER A 10 -5.17 8.16 -6.14
N PHE A 11 -5.41 8.09 -4.83
CA PHE A 11 -5.64 6.83 -4.14
C PHE A 11 -6.91 6.90 -3.28
N LEU A 12 -7.60 5.76 -3.18
CA LEU A 12 -8.63 5.53 -2.19
C LEU A 12 -8.04 4.71 -1.03
N LEU A 13 -7.92 5.36 0.14
CA LEU A 13 -7.46 4.74 1.37
C LEU A 13 -8.65 4.18 2.17
N ARG A 14 -8.57 2.91 2.55
CA ARG A 14 -9.50 2.22 3.42
C ARG A 14 -8.77 1.76 4.67
N LEU A 15 -9.30 2.10 5.84
CA LEU A 15 -8.77 1.69 7.15
C LEU A 15 -9.88 0.98 7.91
N TRP A 16 -9.57 -0.17 8.50
CA TRP A 16 -10.51 -0.88 9.35
C TRP A 16 -9.76 -1.63 10.44
N GLN A 17 -10.41 -1.83 11.58
CA GLN A 17 -9.89 -2.66 12.65
C GLN A 17 -10.40 -4.08 12.51
N ILE A 18 -9.55 -5.03 12.87
CA ILE A 18 -9.93 -6.41 13.07
C ILE A 18 -9.50 -6.85 14.47
N GLU A 19 -10.36 -7.56 15.16
CA GLU A 19 -9.97 -8.27 16.38
C GLU A 19 -9.37 -9.63 15.98
N GLN A 20 -8.10 -9.84 16.32
CA GLN A 20 -7.44 -11.13 16.21
C GLN A 20 -6.80 -11.47 17.54
N ASN A 21 -7.15 -12.63 18.10
CA ASN A 21 -6.57 -13.16 19.33
C ASN A 21 -6.64 -12.18 20.53
N GLY A 22 -7.74 -11.42 20.65
CA GLY A 22 -7.93 -10.41 21.70
C GLY A 22 -7.19 -9.09 21.48
N ALA A 23 -6.54 -8.91 20.33
CA ALA A 23 -5.88 -7.66 19.94
C ALA A 23 -6.59 -6.99 18.76
N CYS A 24 -6.89 -5.70 18.90
CA CYS A 24 -7.39 -4.87 17.80
C CYS A 24 -6.22 -4.44 16.91
N THR A 25 -6.16 -4.97 15.69
CA THR A 25 -5.15 -4.62 14.68
C THR A 25 -5.76 -3.78 13.57
N TRP A 26 -5.08 -2.71 13.18
CA TRP A 26 -5.46 -1.92 12.02
C TRP A 26 -5.01 -2.60 10.73
N ARG A 27 -5.93 -2.78 9.80
CA ARG A 27 -5.64 -3.13 8.41
C ARG A 27 -5.86 -1.93 7.53
N CYS A 28 -5.07 -1.88 6.46
CA CYS A 28 -5.14 -0.80 5.49
C CYS A 28 -5.29 -1.40 4.10
N SER A 29 -6.04 -0.74 3.23
CA SER A 29 -6.00 -1.00 1.79
C SER A 29 -5.92 0.31 1.05
N LEU A 30 -5.06 0.32 0.04
CA LEU A 30 -4.88 1.44 -0.86
C LEU A 30 -5.23 0.97 -2.27
N GLU A 31 -6.06 1.75 -2.95
CA GLU A 31 -6.46 1.48 -4.33
C GLU A 31 -6.12 2.68 -5.19
N GLU A 32 -5.38 2.46 -6.29
CA GLU A 32 -5.04 3.52 -7.23
C GLU A 32 -6.19 3.75 -8.21
N THR A 33 -6.77 4.95 -8.18
CA THR A 33 -8.03 5.22 -8.90
C THR A 33 -7.85 5.29 -10.43
N GLY A 34 -6.61 5.29 -10.92
CA GLY A 34 -6.29 5.31 -12.36
C GLY A 34 -6.12 3.92 -12.99
N VAL A 35 -5.71 2.92 -12.21
CA VAL A 35 -5.39 1.56 -12.71
C VAL A 35 -6.33 0.50 -12.12
N GLY A 36 -6.99 0.81 -11.00
CA GLY A 36 -7.84 -0.13 -10.28
C GLY A 36 -7.03 -1.17 -9.50
N GLU A 37 -5.70 -1.03 -9.42
CA GLU A 37 -4.86 -1.88 -8.60
C GLU A 37 -5.08 -1.58 -7.13
N ARG A 38 -5.32 -2.65 -6.37
CA ARG A 38 -5.57 -2.60 -4.94
C ARG A 38 -4.50 -3.37 -4.20
N GLN A 39 -3.87 -2.70 -3.24
CA GLN A 39 -2.92 -3.29 -2.31
C GLN A 39 -3.52 -3.30 -0.90
N ASN A 40 -3.23 -4.35 -0.15
CA ASN A 40 -3.62 -4.47 1.24
C ASN A 40 -2.35 -4.51 2.09
N PHE A 41 -2.38 -3.83 3.23
CA PHE A 41 -1.27 -3.71 4.17
C PHE A 41 -1.72 -4.23 5.53
N ALA A 42 -0.81 -4.96 6.19
CA ALA A 42 -1.04 -5.50 7.50
C ALA A 42 -0.91 -4.45 8.60
N SER A 43 -0.27 -3.30 8.30
CA SER A 43 -0.11 -2.17 9.22
C SER A 43 0.06 -0.83 8.48
N LEU A 44 -0.19 0.28 9.19
CA LEU A 44 -0.01 1.64 8.66
C LEU A 44 1.47 1.92 8.29
N ALA A 45 2.42 1.34 9.03
CA ALA A 45 3.84 1.51 8.75
C ALA A 45 4.23 0.99 7.36
N GLU A 46 3.71 -0.17 6.95
CA GLU A 46 3.96 -0.74 5.63
C GLU A 46 3.35 0.14 4.52
N LEU A 47 2.15 0.68 4.75
CA LEU A 47 1.52 1.62 3.83
C LEU A 47 2.37 2.88 3.64
N MET A 48 2.96 3.41 4.71
CA MET A 48 3.83 4.59 4.62
C MET A 48 5.14 4.30 3.87
N VAL A 49 5.74 3.12 4.07
CA VAL A 49 6.91 2.69 3.30
C VAL A 49 6.59 2.60 1.82
N TYR A 50 5.45 2.01 1.47
CA TYR A 50 4.99 1.92 0.08
C TYR A 50 4.81 3.30 -0.55
N LEU A 51 4.04 4.20 0.11
CA LEU A 51 3.80 5.56 -0.37
C LEU A 51 5.10 6.36 -0.53
N THR A 52 6.05 6.21 0.40
CA THR A 52 7.35 6.88 0.33
C THR A 52 8.16 6.35 -0.86
N THR A 53 8.13 5.04 -1.12
CA THR A 53 8.86 4.42 -2.24
C THR A 53 8.36 4.96 -3.58
N ILE A 54 7.05 4.98 -3.80
CA ILE A 54 6.46 5.40 -5.09
C ILE A 54 6.51 6.92 -5.32
N THR A 55 6.71 7.72 -4.27
CA THR A 55 6.84 9.19 -4.38
C THR A 55 8.30 9.65 -4.42
N THR A 56 9.24 8.85 -3.91
CA THR A 56 10.68 9.15 -3.96
C THR A 56 11.33 8.63 -5.24
N GLN A 57 10.91 7.48 -5.76
CA GLN A 57 11.32 7.01 -7.07
C GLN A 57 10.31 7.48 -8.11
N GLY A 58 10.72 8.44 -8.96
CA GLY A 58 9.91 8.97 -10.06
C GLY A 58 9.59 7.98 -11.19
N ASP A 59 9.72 6.67 -10.98
CA ASP A 59 9.31 5.64 -11.93
C ASP A 59 9.15 4.28 -11.22
N HIS A 60 8.07 3.59 -11.60
CA HIS A 60 7.51 2.31 -11.16
C HIS A 60 8.42 1.31 -10.39
N PRO A 61 8.12 0.93 -9.13
CA PRO A 61 8.61 -0.34 -8.60
C PRO A 61 7.90 -1.47 -9.35
N SER A 62 8.59 -2.06 -10.32
CA SER A 62 8.13 -3.22 -11.08
C SER A 62 7.71 -4.31 -10.10
N ALA A 63 6.48 -4.79 -10.29
CA ALA A 63 5.82 -5.79 -9.47
C ALA A 63 6.77 -6.94 -9.07
N GLY A 64 7.12 -7.00 -7.79
CA GLY A 64 8.03 -8.01 -7.26
C GLY A 64 8.09 -8.10 -5.73
N TRP A 65 7.61 -7.09 -5.01
CA TRP A 65 7.71 -7.08 -3.55
C TRP A 65 6.51 -7.71 -2.81
N ALA A 66 5.39 -7.96 -3.50
CA ALA A 66 4.17 -8.51 -2.89
C ALA A 66 4.19 -10.04 -2.68
N ILE A 67 5.26 -10.75 -3.05
CA ILE A 67 5.36 -12.21 -2.86
C ILE A 67 6.45 -12.62 -1.87
N SER A 68 6.44 -12.05 -0.67
CA SER A 68 6.87 -12.72 0.57
C SER A 68 6.70 -11.77 1.73
N LEU A 69 5.63 -11.97 2.49
CA LEU A 69 5.59 -11.87 3.96
C LEU A 69 4.18 -12.30 4.39
N GLY A 70 3.82 -13.50 3.94
CA GLY A 70 2.80 -14.31 4.57
C GLY A 70 3.52 -15.51 5.17
N ASP A 71 4.43 -15.27 6.11
CA ASP A 71 4.90 -16.36 6.96
C ASP A 71 4.71 -16.00 8.43
N GLU A 72 4.16 -17.00 9.10
CA GLU A 72 4.01 -17.17 10.53
C GLU A 72 2.84 -16.47 11.24
N GLN A 73 1.68 -17.15 11.28
CA GLN A 73 0.98 -17.33 12.57
C GLN A 73 0.13 -18.61 12.59
N THR A 74 0.73 -19.67 13.16
CA THR A 74 0.16 -20.60 14.14
C THR A 74 -1.03 -21.51 13.75
N ARG A 75 -0.69 -22.79 13.71
CA ARG A 75 -1.52 -23.98 13.93
C ARG A 75 -2.34 -23.91 15.23
#